data_AF-A0A6L4ZRW3-F1
#
_entry.id   AF-A0A6L4ZRW3-F1
#
_cell.length_a   1.000
_cell.length_b   1.000
_cell.length_c   1.000
_cell.angle_alpha   90.00
_cell.angle_beta   90.00
_cell.angle_gamma   90.00
#
_symmetry.space_group_name_H-M   'P 1'
#
loop_
_entity.id
_entity.type
_entity.pdbx_description
1 polymer ?
#
loop_
_entity_poly.entity_id
_entity_poly.type
_entity_poly.pdbx_seq_one_letter_code
_entity_poly.pdbx_strand_id
1 'polypeptide(L)'
;MGFAKTLWTITRRLLVLAILFIAFVGSTLIAVYLSRGKEVTVPKIVGKKQSDAVRIAQTSGLQVDTIEIIDESSPTNVILRQEPKAGMVVKQGYTVKIYLTRGKN
;
A
#
# COMPACT_ATOMS: atom_id res chain seq x y z
N MET A 1 -53.70 -20.30 -21.05
CA MET A 1 -53.22 -19.93 -19.70
C MET A 1 -51.69 -19.87 -19.52
N GLY A 2 -50.86 -20.27 -20.51
CA GLY A 2 -49.39 -20.33 -20.35
C GLY A 2 -48.63 -19.02 -20.59
N PHE A 3 -49.10 -18.17 -21.51
CA PHE A 3 -48.36 -17.00 -21.98
C PHE A 3 -48.05 -15.97 -20.88
N ALA A 4 -49.02 -15.68 -20.00
CA ALA A 4 -48.82 -14.76 -18.86
C ALA A 4 -47.84 -15.30 -17.81
N LYS A 5 -47.78 -16.62 -17.60
CA LYS A 5 -46.82 -17.26 -16.67
C LYS A 5 -45.39 -17.21 -17.22
N THR A 6 -45.24 -17.40 -18.54
CA THR A 6 -43.95 -17.28 -19.23
C THR A 6 -43.45 -15.83 -19.20
N LEU A 7 -44.34 -14.84 -19.43
CA LEU A 7 -43.97 -13.43 -19.34
C LEU A 7 -43.53 -13.04 -17.93
N TRP A 8 -44.26 -13.46 -16.90
CA TRP A 8 -43.89 -13.23 -15.49
C TRP A 8 -42.54 -13.84 -15.10
N THR A 9 -42.24 -15.05 -15.58
CA THR A 9 -40.96 -15.71 -15.29
C THR A 9 -39.79 -15.07 -16.04
N ILE A 10 -39.99 -14.60 -17.27
CA ILE A 10 -38.98 -13.84 -18.03
C ILE A 10 -38.69 -12.51 -17.35
N THR A 11 -39.71 -11.73 -17.00
CA THR A 11 -39.54 -10.46 -16.30
C THR A 11 -38.83 -10.65 -14.95
N ARG A 12 -39.20 -11.69 -14.19
CA ARG A 12 -38.51 -12.04 -12.93
C ARG A 12 -37.05 -12.40 -13.17
N ARG A 13 -36.73 -13.18 -14.21
CA ARG A 13 -35.35 -13.54 -14.57
C ARG A 13 -34.54 -12.30 -14.98
N LEU A 14 -35.12 -11.40 -15.78
CA LEU A 14 -34.47 -10.15 -16.18
C LEU A 14 -34.19 -9.24 -14.97
N LEU A 15 -35.11 -9.15 -14.01
CA LEU A 15 -34.89 -8.40 -12.78
C LEU A 15 -33.77 -9.01 -11.93
N VAL A 16 -33.73 -10.34 -11.79
CA VAL A 16 -32.64 -11.02 -11.07
C VAL A 16 -31.30 -10.79 -11.77
N LEU A 17 -31.24 -10.91 -13.10
CA LEU A 17 -30.02 -10.64 -13.87
C LEU A 17 -29.58 -9.17 -13.75
N ALA A 18 -30.52 -8.22 -13.77
CA ALA A 18 -30.22 -6.80 -13.57
C ALA A 18 -29.64 -6.53 -12.18
N ILE A 19 -30.19 -7.13 -11.12
CA ILE A 19 -29.66 -7.01 -9.76
C ILE A 19 -28.28 -7.64 -9.65
N LEU A 20 -28.06 -8.82 -10.23
CA LEU A 20 -26.75 -9.47 -10.25
C LEU A 20 -25.72 -8.63 -11.01
N PHE A 21 -26.12 -8.02 -12.13
CA PHE A 21 -25.27 -7.13 -12.90
C PHE A 21 -24.91 -5.87 -12.11
N ILE A 22 -25.88 -5.23 -11.44
CA ILE A 22 -25.64 -4.08 -10.57
C ILE A 22 -24.70 -4.46 -9.41
N ALA A 23 -24.91 -5.62 -8.78
CA ALA A 23 -24.04 -6.09 -7.71
C ALA A 23 -22.61 -6.37 -8.21
N PHE A 24 -22.46 -6.94 -9.41
CA PHE A 24 -21.17 -7.17 -10.05
C PHE A 24 -20.45 -5.85 -10.40
N VAL A 25 -21.16 -4.88 -10.99
CA VAL A 25 -20.59 -3.56 -11.28
C VAL A 25 -20.25 -2.81 -9.98
N GLY A 26 -21.12 -2.86 -8.97
CA GLY A 26 -20.86 -2.26 -7.66
C GLY A 26 -19.64 -2.87 -6.98
N SER A 27 -19.51 -4.20 -6.96
CA SER A 27 -18.39 -4.88 -6.32
C SER A 27 -17.07 -4.58 -7.03
N THR A 28 -17.05 -4.57 -8.36
CA THR A 28 -15.86 -4.21 -9.15
C THR A 28 -15.44 -2.77 -8.93
N LEU A 29 -16.39 -1.82 -8.87
CA LEU A 29 -16.08 -0.41 -8.58
C LEU A 29 -15.51 -0.23 -7.17
N ILE A 30 -16.08 -0.89 -6.16
CA ILE A 30 -15.57 -0.87 -4.78
C ILE A 30 -14.16 -1.47 -4.72
N ALA A 31 -13.94 -2.61 -5.39
CA ALA A 31 -12.64 -3.25 -5.46
C ALA A 31 -11.59 -2.33 -6.10
N VAL A 32 -11.92 -1.66 -7.21
CA VAL A 32 -11.02 -0.71 -7.87
C VAL A 32 -10.75 0.50 -6.99
N TYR A 33 -11.77 1.04 -6.30
CA TYR A 33 -11.60 2.19 -5.40
C TYR A 33 -10.70 1.85 -4.21
N LEU A 34 -10.91 0.70 -3.57
CA LEU A 34 -10.04 0.21 -2.49
C LEU A 34 -8.63 -0.14 -2.97
N SER A 35 -8.49 -0.54 -4.25
CA SER A 35 -7.19 -0.83 -4.86
C SER A 35 -6.38 0.42 -5.20
N ARG A 36 -7.02 1.59 -5.31
CA ARG A 36 -6.38 2.91 -5.37
C ARG A 36 -5.95 3.30 -3.96
N GLY A 37 -4.99 2.55 -3.41
CA GLY A 37 -4.44 2.77 -2.08
C GLY A 37 -3.97 4.22 -1.90
N LYS A 38 -3.99 4.70 -0.65
CA LYS A 38 -3.54 6.05 -0.32
C LYS A 38 -2.07 6.23 -0.70
N GLU A 39 -1.72 7.39 -1.21
CA GLU A 39 -0.33 7.74 -1.49
C GLU A 39 0.28 8.48 -0.30
N VAL A 40 1.57 8.25 -0.08
CA VAL A 40 2.35 8.81 1.02
C VAL A 40 3.68 9.31 0.46
N THR A 41 4.10 10.50 0.87
CA THR A 41 5.43 11.02 0.56
C THR A 41 6.47 10.38 1.48
N VAL A 42 7.53 9.83 0.88
CA VAL A 42 8.64 9.21 1.62
C VAL A 42 9.40 10.28 2.42
N PRO A 43 9.47 10.17 3.76
CA PRO A 43 10.17 11.13 4.59
C PRO A 43 11.70 11.01 4.45
N LYS A 44 12.41 12.08 4.79
CA LYS A 44 13.87 12.07 4.88
C LYS A 44 14.32 11.43 6.20
N ILE A 45 14.89 10.23 6.12
CA ILE A 45 15.40 9.45 7.25
C ILE A 45 16.91 9.19 7.19
N VAL A 46 17.58 9.50 6.07
CA VAL A 46 19.05 9.54 6.00
C VAL A 46 19.63 10.47 7.06
N GLY A 47 20.69 10.02 7.73
CA GLY A 47 21.38 10.73 8.82
C GLY A 47 20.72 10.57 10.19
N LYS A 48 19.57 9.88 10.29
CA LYS A 48 18.90 9.60 11.56
C LYS A 48 19.37 8.26 12.14
N LYS A 49 19.15 8.09 13.45
CA LYS A 49 19.28 6.80 14.13
C LYS A 49 18.18 5.85 13.67
N GLN A 50 18.44 4.55 13.73
CA GLN A 50 17.47 3.52 13.34
C GLN A 50 16.11 3.68 14.02
N SER A 51 16.10 3.91 15.34
CA SER A 51 14.87 4.07 16.13
C SER A 51 14.00 5.23 15.65
N ASP A 52 14.62 6.39 15.38
CA ASP A 52 13.91 7.59 14.94
C ASP A 52 13.37 7.41 13.52
N ALA A 53 14.16 6.79 12.65
CA ALA A 53 13.76 6.52 11.28
C ALA A 53 12.58 5.55 11.18
N VAL A 54 12.60 4.47 11.98
CA VAL A 54 11.48 3.52 12.08
C VAL A 54 10.23 4.24 12.56
N ARG A 55 10.33 5.07 13.60
CA ARG A 55 9.20 5.84 14.11
C ARG A 55 8.63 6.79 13.06
N ILE A 56 9.48 7.52 12.33
CA ILE A 56 9.05 8.48 11.30
C ILE A 56 8.36 7.76 10.12
N ALA A 57 8.93 6.64 9.67
CA ALA A 57 8.36 5.84 8.59
C ALA A 57 7.00 5.26 8.99
N GLN A 58 6.89 4.66 10.18
CA GLN A 58 5.64 4.11 10.70
C GLN A 58 4.56 5.18 10.89
N THR A 59 4.93 6.37 11.40
CA THR A 59 4.00 7.50 11.54
C THR A 59 3.47 7.97 10.19
N SER A 60 4.27 7.80 9.12
CA SER A 60 3.87 8.10 7.74
C SER A 60 3.08 6.95 7.10
N GLY A 61 2.87 5.82 7.80
CA GLY A 61 2.20 4.64 7.25
C GLY A 61 3.07 3.82 6.30
N LEU A 62 4.39 3.90 6.43
CA LEU A 62 5.39 3.14 5.66
C LEU A 62 5.98 2.02 6.53
N GLN A 63 6.42 0.96 5.88
CA GLN A 63 7.20 -0.11 6.51
C GLN A 63 8.69 0.13 6.31
N VAL A 64 9.53 -0.48 7.15
CA VAL A 64 10.99 -0.33 7.07
C VAL A 64 11.64 -1.70 6.98
N ASP A 65 12.54 -1.84 6.02
CA ASP A 65 13.44 -2.99 5.86
C ASP A 65 14.88 -2.52 6.10
N THR A 66 15.58 -3.14 7.05
CA THR A 66 16.91 -2.68 7.47
C THR A 66 17.99 -3.58 6.91
N ILE A 67 18.90 -2.98 6.16
CA ILE A 67 20.09 -3.62 5.60
C ILE A 67 21.31 -3.06 6.34
N GLU A 68 22.02 -3.91 7.07
CA GLU A 68 23.23 -3.50 7.77
C GLU A 68 24.42 -3.48 6.80
N ILE A 69 25.23 -2.42 6.88
CA ILE A 69 26.45 -2.25 6.09
C ILE A 69 27.61 -1.84 6.99
N ILE A 70 28.81 -2.30 6.64
CA ILE A 70 30.05 -1.91 7.34
C ILE A 70 30.59 -0.66 6.66
N ASP A 71 30.72 0.42 7.42
CA ASP A 71 31.35 1.66 6.98
C ASP A 71 32.13 2.26 8.15
N GLU A 72 33.46 2.38 7.98
CA GLU A 72 34.37 2.93 8.98
C GLU A 72 34.42 4.47 8.94
N SER A 73 33.90 5.09 7.87
CA SER A 73 33.90 6.55 7.69
C SER A 73 32.71 7.26 8.33
N SER A 74 31.67 6.51 8.71
CA SER A 74 30.40 7.04 9.18
C SER A 74 30.12 6.67 10.64
N PRO A 75 29.35 7.48 11.39
CA PRO A 75 28.98 7.14 12.76
C PRO A 75 28.20 5.82 12.81
N THR A 76 28.46 4.99 13.82
CA THR A 76 27.73 3.73 14.04
C THR A 76 26.25 3.97 14.30
N ASN A 77 25.40 3.08 13.79
CA ASN A 77 23.94 3.06 13.99
C ASN A 77 23.20 4.27 13.37
N VAL A 78 23.70 4.73 12.22
CA VAL A 78 23.12 5.83 11.43
C VAL A 78 22.72 5.32 10.05
N ILE A 79 21.61 5.85 9.52
CA ILE A 79 21.17 5.52 8.17
C ILE A 79 21.99 6.31 7.16
N LEU A 80 22.75 5.61 6.32
CA LEU A 80 23.51 6.21 5.23
C LEU A 80 22.69 6.42 3.97
N ARG A 81 21.79 5.50 3.69
CA ARG A 81 20.99 5.50 2.48
C ARG A 81 19.59 5.01 2.77
N GLN A 82 18.64 5.55 2.02
CA GLN A 82 17.26 5.07 1.98
C GLN A 82 16.84 4.86 0.53
N GLU A 83 15.98 3.87 0.31
CA GLU A 83 15.30 3.65 -0.95
C GLU A 83 13.83 3.31 -0.70
N PRO A 84 12.88 4.02 -1.31
CA PRO A 84 13.02 5.15 -2.23
C PRO A 84 13.62 6.41 -1.60
N LYS A 85 14.07 7.33 -2.46
CA LYS A 85 14.60 8.63 -2.04
C LYS A 85 13.52 9.46 -1.34
N ALA A 86 13.95 10.34 -0.44
CA ALA A 86 13.07 11.28 0.23
C ALA A 86 12.32 12.16 -0.79
N GLY A 87 11.06 12.47 -0.52
CA GLY A 87 10.19 13.25 -1.40
C GLY A 87 9.51 12.44 -2.51
N MET A 88 9.90 11.19 -2.73
CA MET A 88 9.18 10.29 -3.65
C MET A 88 7.79 9.97 -3.10
N VAL A 89 6.83 9.75 -4.00
CA VAL A 89 5.47 9.33 -3.63
C VAL A 89 5.37 7.81 -3.82
N VAL A 90 4.92 7.13 -2.77
CA VAL A 90 4.67 5.69 -2.78
C VAL A 90 3.30 5.36 -2.22
N LYS A 91 2.84 4.13 -2.44
CA LYS A 91 1.62 3.66 -1.81
C LYS A 91 1.80 3.51 -0.30
N GLN A 92 0.75 3.76 0.46
CA GLN A 92 0.72 3.45 1.88
C GLN A 92 1.01 1.96 2.10
N GLY A 93 1.78 1.64 3.14
CA GLY A 93 2.26 0.30 3.41
C GLY A 93 3.50 -0.11 2.62
N TYR A 94 4.03 0.76 1.73
CA TYR A 94 5.26 0.49 1.01
C TYR A 94 6.46 0.32 1.97
N THR A 95 7.34 -0.63 1.66
CA THR A 95 8.53 -0.94 2.44
C THR A 95 9.75 -0.13 1.98
N VAL A 96 10.17 0.81 2.82
CA VAL A 96 11.39 1.61 2.59
C VAL A 96 12.60 0.82 3.07
N LYS A 97 13.55 0.57 2.16
CA LYS A 97 14.84 -0.04 2.48
C LYS A 97 15.77 1.02 3.06
N ILE A 98 16.37 0.73 4.21
CA ILE A 98 17.35 1.60 4.86
C ILE A 98 18.67 0.87 5.00
N TYR A 99 19.77 1.60 4.79
CA TYR A 99 21.12 1.07 4.93
C TYR A 99 21.72 1.64 6.21
N LEU A 100 21.89 0.78 7.21
CA LEU A 100 22.33 1.12 8.55
C LEU A 100 23.82 0.84 8.71
N THR A 101 24.58 1.81 9.22
CA THR A 101 25.99 1.60 9.55
C THR A 101 26.15 0.72 10.78
N ARG A 102 26.98 -0.31 10.65
CA ARG A 102 27.49 -1.10 11.76
C ARG A 102 28.98 -0.79 11.92
N GLY A 103 29.37 -0.43 13.15
CA GLY A 103 30.77 -0.31 13.54
C GLY A 103 31.42 -1.69 13.60
N LYS A 104 32.72 -1.77 13.29
CA LYS A 104 33.50 -2.99 13.42
C LYS A 104 33.70 -3.29 14.91
N ASN A 105 33.32 -4.49 15.36
CA ASN A 105 33.64 -4.98 16.70
C ASN A 105 35.14 -5.27 16.82
#